data_AF-A0A2V9M150-F1
#
_entry.id   AF-A0A2V9M150-F1
#
_cell.length_a   1.000
_cell.length_b   1.000
_cell.length_c   1.000
_cell.angle_alpha   90.00
_cell.angle_beta   90.00
_cell.angle_gamma   90.00
#
_symmetry.space_group_name_H-M   'P 1'
#
loop_
_entity.id
_entity.type
_entity.pdbx_description
1 polymer ?
#
loop_
_entity_poly.entity_id
_entity_poly.type
_entity_poly.pdbx_seq_one_letter_code
_entity_poly.pdbx_strand_id
1 'polypeptide(L)'
;MDLFGLSPTSVTARAQLSAAGTPLPTLKQSLCYASVSFCLASLAVFAIVGYGEPWMRQYLGVLGPYIVATAFFILLAGGILSRLVVGPGRLVRFYLLFGLAFFCYAASWVIAYLTLRSLIGELLGSLVGTGLMALILAGAFGAKKALTRMMPALLVANSAGYFLGRVVHEAIGGKLGMILFGACYGLGFGTGLGYALFLAQEPIRLRLGQSLEDSAPRP
;
A
#
# COMPACT_ATOMS: atom_id res chain seq x y z
N MET A 1 8.19 -5.05 -19.15
CA MET A 1 7.17 -4.01 -19.40
C MET A 1 7.43 -2.88 -18.44
N ASP A 2 7.58 -1.66 -18.93
CA ASP A 2 7.81 -0.48 -18.08
C ASP A 2 6.46 0.14 -17.70
N LEU A 3 5.77 -0.46 -16.74
CA LEU A 3 4.50 0.09 -16.26
C LEU A 3 4.77 1.32 -15.41
N PHE A 4 4.12 2.44 -15.75
CA PHE A 4 4.23 3.73 -15.05
C PHE A 4 5.65 4.33 -14.99
N GLY A 5 6.62 3.82 -15.76
CA GLY A 5 8.00 4.29 -15.73
C GLY A 5 8.77 3.91 -14.46
N LEU A 6 8.31 2.90 -13.72
CA LEU A 6 8.89 2.45 -12.44
C LEU A 6 9.85 1.26 -12.59
N SER A 7 10.13 0.83 -13.82
CA SER A 7 11.12 -0.21 -14.04
C SER A 7 12.53 0.23 -13.59
N PRO A 8 13.41 -0.73 -13.26
CA PRO A 8 14.73 -0.40 -12.75
C PRO A 8 15.57 0.45 -13.70
N THR A 9 15.50 0.17 -15.01
CA THR A 9 16.19 0.95 -16.06
C THR A 9 15.70 2.39 -16.10
N SER A 10 14.38 2.58 -16.07
CA SER A 10 13.77 3.91 -16.20
C SER A 10 14.01 4.76 -14.96
N VAL A 11 14.00 4.16 -13.76
CA VAL A 11 14.31 4.86 -12.52
C VAL A 11 15.79 5.24 -12.44
N THR A 12 16.72 4.34 -12.78
CA THR A 12 18.16 4.65 -12.74
C THR A 12 18.56 5.72 -13.74
N ALA A 13 18.03 5.65 -14.97
CA ALA A 13 18.30 6.66 -16.00
C ALA A 13 17.88 8.06 -15.53
N ARG A 14 16.70 8.18 -14.90
CA ARG A 14 16.27 9.47 -14.35
C ARG A 14 17.06 9.90 -13.13
N ALA A 15 17.46 8.97 -12.27
CA ALA A 15 18.27 9.27 -11.09
C ALA A 15 19.65 9.81 -11.47
N GLN A 16 20.27 9.28 -12.54
CA GLN A 16 21.55 9.76 -13.06
C GLN A 16 21.47 11.17 -13.65
N LEU A 17 20.33 11.53 -14.24
CA LEU A 17 20.08 12.88 -14.78
C LEU A 17 19.71 13.90 -13.69
N SER A 18 19.45 13.45 -12.46
CA SER A 18 19.06 14.33 -11.35
C SER A 18 20.30 14.84 -10.62
N ALA A 19 20.48 16.16 -10.56
CA ALA A 19 21.57 16.79 -9.79
C ALA A 19 21.44 16.55 -8.27
N ALA A 20 20.23 16.29 -7.78
CA ALA A 20 20.00 15.92 -6.39
C ALA A 20 20.19 14.42 -6.19
N GLY A 21 20.96 14.03 -5.16
CA GLY A 21 21.13 12.64 -4.76
C GLY A 21 19.79 11.96 -4.50
N THR A 22 19.65 10.72 -4.95
CA THR A 22 18.41 9.95 -4.78
C THR A 22 18.44 9.21 -3.44
N PRO A 23 17.55 9.55 -2.48
CA PRO A 23 17.53 8.86 -1.20
C PRO A 23 17.11 7.39 -1.37
N LEU A 24 17.87 6.49 -0.74
CA LEU A 24 17.61 5.05 -0.76
C LEU A 24 17.07 4.63 0.62
N PRO A 25 15.75 4.37 0.75
CA PRO A 25 15.19 4.02 2.04
C PRO A 25 15.69 2.65 2.49
N THR A 26 16.10 2.57 3.76
CA THR A 26 16.43 1.29 4.40
C THR A 26 15.17 0.49 4.70
N LEU A 27 15.33 -0.80 5.02
CA LEU A 27 14.21 -1.65 5.43
C LEU A 27 13.49 -1.07 6.66
N LYS A 28 14.24 -0.71 7.71
CA LYS A 28 13.68 -0.13 8.94
C LYS A 28 12.90 1.15 8.67
N GLN A 29 13.44 2.03 7.83
CA GLN A 29 12.74 3.25 7.41
C GLN A 29 11.47 2.94 6.63
N SER A 30 11.52 2.01 5.69
CA SER A 30 10.36 1.61 4.88
C SER A 30 9.24 1.03 5.73
N LEU A 31 9.57 0.15 6.68
CA LEU A 31 8.60 -0.45 7.61
C LEU A 31 7.99 0.60 8.53
N CYS A 32 8.83 1.39 9.23
CA CYS A 32 8.37 2.37 10.20
C CYS A 32 7.53 3.46 9.52
N TYR A 33 8.04 4.04 8.44
CA TYR A 33 7.35 5.10 7.72
C TYR A 33 6.03 4.60 7.12
N ALA A 34 6.02 3.45 6.45
CA ALA A 34 4.78 2.93 5.87
C ALA A 34 3.75 2.56 6.94
N SER A 35 4.18 1.87 8.01
CA SER A 35 3.29 1.47 9.10
C SER A 35 2.64 2.67 9.79
N VAL A 36 3.44 3.63 10.24
CA VAL A 36 2.93 4.82 10.95
C VAL A 36 2.05 5.66 10.02
N SER A 37 2.53 5.93 8.82
CA SER A 37 1.86 6.88 7.94
C SER A 37 0.59 6.30 7.30
N PHE A 38 0.58 5.01 7.00
CA PHE A 38 -0.63 4.31 6.58
C PHE A 38 -1.61 4.12 7.74
N CYS A 39 -1.13 3.93 8.98
CA CYS A 39 -1.98 3.96 10.18
C CYS A 39 -2.70 5.30 10.33
N LEU A 40 -1.99 6.43 10.17
CA LEU A 40 -2.61 7.76 10.22
C LEU A 40 -3.64 7.95 9.10
N ALA A 41 -3.32 7.52 7.87
CA ALA A 41 -4.28 7.57 6.77
C ALA A 41 -5.52 6.71 7.08
N SER A 42 -5.32 5.49 7.57
CA SER A 42 -6.38 4.56 7.96
C SER A 42 -7.27 5.14 9.06
N LEU A 43 -6.69 5.71 10.12
CA LEU A 43 -7.44 6.40 11.18
C LEU A 43 -8.35 7.49 10.62
N ALA A 44 -7.85 8.31 9.68
CA ALA A 44 -8.65 9.33 9.02
C ALA A 44 -9.80 8.73 8.21
N VAL A 45 -9.53 7.68 7.42
CA VAL A 45 -10.58 7.00 6.63
C VAL A 45 -11.65 6.38 7.52
N PHE A 46 -11.24 5.64 8.56
CA PHE A 46 -12.16 4.97 9.46
C PHE A 46 -12.93 5.94 10.36
N ALA A 47 -12.37 7.11 10.67
CA ALA A 47 -13.14 8.20 11.27
C ALA A 47 -14.21 8.73 10.31
N ILE A 48 -13.83 9.05 9.06
CA ILE A 48 -14.78 9.54 8.04
C ILE A 48 -15.92 8.55 7.83
N VAL A 49 -15.61 7.25 7.71
CA VAL A 49 -16.62 6.20 7.55
C VAL A 49 -17.43 6.03 8.84
N GLY A 50 -16.78 5.89 10.00
CA GLY A 50 -17.48 5.64 11.27
C GLY A 50 -18.45 6.75 11.69
N TYR A 51 -18.18 8.01 11.33
CA TYR A 51 -19.10 9.13 11.59
C TYR A 51 -20.05 9.41 10.42
N GLY A 52 -19.61 9.18 9.18
CA GLY A 52 -20.34 9.55 7.98
C GLY A 52 -21.15 8.42 7.33
N GLU A 53 -21.04 7.18 7.79
CA GLU A 53 -21.69 6.02 7.19
C GLU A 53 -23.21 6.20 6.99
N PRO A 54 -24.00 6.68 7.97
CA PRO A 54 -25.44 6.88 7.77
C PRO A 54 -25.75 7.83 6.61
N TRP A 55 -25.00 8.94 6.54
CA TRP A 55 -25.13 9.92 5.45
C TRP A 55 -24.71 9.30 4.10
N MET A 56 -23.58 8.60 4.05
CA MET A 56 -23.11 7.95 2.83
C MET A 56 -24.12 6.91 2.34
N ARG A 57 -24.71 6.12 3.23
CA ARG A 57 -25.74 5.14 2.85
C ARG A 57 -27.01 5.80 2.34
N GLN A 58 -27.41 6.93 2.92
CA GLN A 58 -28.60 7.68 2.51
C GLN A 58 -28.44 8.27 1.09
N TYR A 59 -27.29 8.86 0.77
CA TYR A 59 -27.11 9.61 -0.49
C TYR A 59 -26.35 8.84 -1.58
N LEU A 60 -25.47 7.91 -1.22
CA LEU A 60 -24.62 7.15 -2.14
C LEU A 60 -24.98 5.65 -2.16
N GLY A 61 -25.98 5.24 -1.38
CA GLY A 61 -26.44 3.86 -1.29
C GLY A 61 -25.45 2.92 -0.60
N VAL A 62 -25.63 1.61 -0.83
CA VAL A 62 -24.84 0.56 -0.18
C VAL A 62 -23.35 0.66 -0.50
N LEU A 63 -22.99 1.11 -1.71
CA LEU A 63 -21.60 1.24 -2.14
C LEU A 63 -20.91 2.50 -1.60
N GLY A 64 -21.68 3.47 -1.11
CA GLY A 64 -21.21 4.79 -0.66
C GLY A 64 -19.98 4.74 0.25
N PRO A 65 -20.07 4.11 1.43
CA PRO A 65 -18.96 4.01 2.36
C PRO A 65 -17.69 3.41 1.75
N TYR A 66 -17.84 2.40 0.88
CA TYR A 66 -16.70 1.73 0.25
C TYR A 66 -16.02 2.59 -0.80
N ILE A 67 -16.79 3.31 -1.63
CA ILE A 67 -16.25 4.23 -2.64
C ILE A 67 -15.50 5.37 -1.95
N VAL A 68 -16.10 5.97 -0.91
CA VAL A 68 -15.48 7.04 -0.14
C VAL A 68 -14.19 6.54 0.52
N ALA A 69 -14.24 5.41 1.24
CA ALA A 69 -13.06 4.84 1.88
C ALA A 69 -11.93 4.58 0.87
N THR A 70 -12.27 3.98 -0.29
CA THR A 70 -11.30 3.68 -1.35
C THR A 70 -10.66 4.95 -1.89
N ALA A 71 -11.45 5.98 -2.19
CA ALA A 71 -10.95 7.26 -2.68
C ALA A 71 -9.99 7.91 -1.66
N PHE A 72 -10.37 7.97 -0.39
CA PHE A 72 -9.52 8.56 0.65
C PHE A 72 -8.26 7.75 0.92
N PHE A 73 -8.31 6.42 0.89
CA PHE A 73 -7.09 5.61 0.97
C PHE A 73 -6.15 5.88 -0.19
N ILE A 74 -6.65 5.93 -1.43
CA ILE A 74 -5.84 6.22 -2.61
C ILE A 74 -5.19 7.60 -2.48
N LEU A 75 -5.97 8.62 -2.12
CA LEU A 75 -5.49 10.00 -1.96
C LEU A 75 -4.47 10.13 -0.83
N LEU A 76 -4.82 9.73 0.39
CA LEU A 76 -3.96 9.93 1.55
C LEU A 76 -2.73 9.01 1.48
N ALA A 77 -2.92 7.70 1.34
CA ALA A 77 -1.82 6.75 1.36
C ALA A 77 -0.97 6.84 0.09
N GLY A 78 -1.55 7.08 -1.09
CA GLY A 78 -0.80 7.29 -2.33
C GLY A 78 0.16 8.47 -2.23
N GLY A 79 -0.32 9.61 -1.71
CA GLY A 79 0.52 10.79 -1.53
C GLY A 79 1.64 10.57 -0.52
N ILE A 80 1.32 9.99 0.63
CA ILE A 80 2.25 9.76 1.72
C ILE A 80 3.30 8.69 1.36
N LEU A 81 2.87 7.51 0.93
CA LEU A 81 3.77 6.38 0.64
C LEU A 81 4.64 6.62 -0.60
N SER A 82 4.28 7.57 -1.46
CA SER A 82 5.14 7.97 -2.58
C SER A 82 6.55 8.37 -2.15
N ARG A 83 6.74 8.82 -0.91
CA ARG A 83 8.07 9.16 -0.36
C ARG A 83 9.01 7.95 -0.22
N LEU A 84 8.47 6.74 -0.15
CA LEU A 84 9.24 5.49 -0.13
C LEU A 84 9.69 5.02 -1.51
N VAL A 85 9.21 5.66 -2.57
CA VAL A 85 9.59 5.32 -3.93
C VAL A 85 10.88 6.04 -4.32
N VAL A 86 11.80 5.28 -4.90
CA VAL A 86 13.12 5.72 -5.34
C VAL A 86 12.98 6.40 -6.70
N GLY A 87 13.67 7.53 -6.85
CA GLY A 87 13.82 8.27 -8.10
C GLY A 87 12.93 9.51 -8.25
N PRO A 88 13.28 10.39 -9.21
CA PRO A 88 12.57 11.64 -9.43
C PRO A 88 11.21 11.44 -10.11
N GLY A 89 10.29 12.37 -9.87
CA GLY A 89 8.92 12.31 -10.41
C GLY A 89 8.09 11.14 -9.87
N ARG A 90 8.43 10.65 -8.67
CA ARG A 90 7.80 9.51 -8.02
C ARG A 90 6.32 9.68 -7.67
N LEU A 91 5.90 10.91 -7.35
CA LEU A 91 4.56 11.18 -6.80
C LEU A 91 3.45 10.71 -7.74
N VAL A 92 3.40 11.26 -8.96
CA VAL A 92 2.34 10.95 -9.94
C VAL A 92 2.39 9.47 -10.36
N ARG A 93 3.59 8.94 -10.60
CA ARG A 93 3.78 7.54 -11.03
C ARG A 93 3.32 6.56 -9.96
N PHE A 94 3.68 6.83 -8.71
CA PHE A 94 3.26 6.02 -7.59
C PHE A 94 1.76 6.18 -7.32
N TYR A 95 1.18 7.36 -7.48
CA TYR A 95 -0.27 7.54 -7.38
C TYR A 95 -1.04 6.66 -8.37
N LEU A 96 -0.61 6.63 -9.63
CA LEU A 96 -1.25 5.78 -10.64
C LEU A 96 -1.09 4.29 -10.30
N LEU A 97 0.11 3.88 -9.90
CA LEU A 97 0.38 2.51 -9.49
C LEU A 97 -0.44 2.10 -8.27
N PHE A 98 -0.33 2.86 -7.18
CA PHE A 98 -1.00 2.59 -5.91
C PHE A 98 -2.51 2.71 -6.07
N GLY A 99 -2.99 3.70 -6.82
CA GLY A 99 -4.40 3.87 -7.13
C GLY A 99 -4.97 2.63 -7.83
N LEU A 100 -4.32 2.15 -8.89
CA LEU A 100 -4.73 0.92 -9.58
C LEU A 100 -4.66 -0.30 -8.66
N ALA A 101 -3.54 -0.49 -7.95
CA ALA A 101 -3.34 -1.65 -7.09
C ALA A 101 -4.33 -1.70 -5.92
N PHE A 102 -4.56 -0.55 -5.26
CA PHE A 102 -5.50 -0.41 -4.15
C PHE A 102 -6.94 -0.50 -4.61
N PHE A 103 -7.27 0.05 -5.78
CA PHE A 103 -8.59 -0.11 -6.38
C PHE A 103 -8.90 -1.60 -6.65
N CYS A 104 -7.98 -2.33 -7.26
CA CYS A 104 -8.14 -3.77 -7.49
C CYS A 104 -8.30 -4.55 -6.17
N TYR A 105 -7.51 -4.19 -5.15
CA TYR A 105 -7.66 -4.74 -3.80
C TYR A 105 -9.06 -4.49 -3.23
N ALA A 106 -9.49 -3.22 -3.22
CA ALA A 106 -10.75 -2.80 -2.62
C ALA A 106 -11.95 -3.39 -3.37
N ALA A 107 -11.93 -3.38 -4.71
CA ALA A 107 -12.97 -3.99 -5.53
C ALA A 107 -13.09 -5.49 -5.27
N SER A 108 -11.97 -6.22 -5.20
CA SER A 108 -11.97 -7.66 -4.89
C SER A 108 -12.58 -7.93 -3.52
N TRP A 109 -12.21 -7.12 -2.53
CA TRP A 109 -12.74 -7.23 -1.18
C TRP A 109 -14.25 -6.94 -1.13
N VAL A 110 -14.70 -5.84 -1.73
CA VAL A 110 -16.11 -5.42 -1.74
C VAL A 110 -16.99 -6.43 -2.48
N ILE A 111 -16.54 -6.92 -3.65
CA ILE A 111 -17.28 -7.92 -4.43
C ILE A 111 -17.44 -9.21 -3.62
N ALA A 112 -16.35 -9.73 -3.05
CA ALA A 112 -16.38 -10.95 -2.26
C ALA A 112 -17.26 -10.79 -1.00
N TYR A 113 -17.12 -9.67 -0.30
CA TYR A 113 -17.91 -9.35 0.89
C TYR A 113 -19.41 -9.24 0.58
N LEU A 114 -19.78 -8.48 -0.44
CA LEU A 114 -21.20 -8.27 -0.77
C LEU A 114 -21.87 -9.53 -1.33
N THR A 115 -21.11 -10.39 -2.01
CA THR A 115 -21.61 -11.65 -2.59
C THR A 115 -21.83 -12.70 -1.50
N LEU A 116 -20.85 -12.90 -0.61
CA LEU A 116 -20.87 -13.99 0.36
C LEU A 116 -21.37 -13.58 1.76
N ARG A 117 -21.32 -12.28 2.08
CA ARG A 117 -21.76 -11.66 3.35
C ARG A 117 -21.36 -12.44 4.61
N SER A 118 -20.16 -12.99 4.58
CA SER A 118 -19.65 -13.90 5.60
C SER A 118 -18.15 -13.66 5.80
N LEU A 119 -17.62 -14.24 6.89
CA LEU A 119 -16.18 -14.26 7.17
C LEU A 119 -15.38 -14.84 5.99
N ILE A 120 -15.94 -15.82 5.29
CA ILE A 120 -15.32 -16.41 4.09
C ILE A 120 -15.20 -15.36 2.98
N GLY A 121 -16.22 -14.51 2.78
CA GLY A 121 -16.16 -13.40 1.83
C GLY A 121 -15.07 -12.39 2.16
N GLU A 122 -14.94 -12.01 3.44
CA GLU A 122 -13.88 -11.10 3.91
C GLU A 122 -12.49 -11.70 3.70
N LEU A 123 -12.33 -13.00 4.00
CA LEU A 123 -11.08 -13.71 3.84
C LEU A 123 -10.71 -13.85 2.35
N LEU A 124 -11.61 -14.36 1.52
CA LEU A 124 -11.35 -14.51 0.08
C LEU A 124 -11.06 -13.17 -0.58
N GLY A 125 -11.86 -12.15 -0.27
CA GLY A 125 -11.67 -10.80 -0.79
C GLY A 125 -10.32 -10.21 -0.40
N SER A 126 -9.91 -10.38 0.86
CA SER A 126 -8.62 -9.88 1.34
C SER A 126 -7.43 -10.65 0.74
N LEU A 127 -7.51 -11.98 0.62
CA LEU A 127 -6.47 -12.80 0.00
C LEU A 127 -6.32 -12.49 -1.50
N VAL A 128 -7.41 -12.50 -2.26
CA VAL A 128 -7.40 -12.23 -3.70
C VAL A 128 -6.96 -10.78 -3.96
N GLY A 129 -7.52 -9.82 -3.22
CA GLY A 129 -7.19 -8.41 -3.38
C GLY A 129 -5.71 -8.12 -3.11
N THR A 130 -5.15 -8.68 -2.03
CA THR A 130 -3.72 -8.46 -1.70
C THR A 130 -2.80 -9.20 -2.68
N GLY A 131 -3.19 -10.38 -3.15
CA GLY A 131 -2.48 -11.09 -4.22
C GLY A 131 -2.40 -10.27 -5.51
N LEU A 132 -3.52 -9.70 -5.95
CA LEU A 132 -3.58 -8.79 -7.11
C LEU A 132 -2.72 -7.55 -6.91
N MET A 133 -2.79 -6.92 -5.74
CA MET A 133 -1.92 -5.78 -5.40
C MET A 133 -0.44 -6.17 -5.49
N ALA A 134 -0.03 -7.30 -4.92
CA ALA A 134 1.35 -7.78 -5.00
C ALA A 134 1.80 -8.01 -6.45
N LEU A 135 0.94 -8.60 -7.30
CA LEU A 135 1.21 -8.79 -8.73
C LEU A 135 1.42 -7.47 -9.46
N ILE A 136 0.54 -6.49 -9.22
CA ILE A 136 0.62 -5.16 -9.84
C ILE A 136 1.91 -4.44 -9.42
N LEU A 137 2.25 -4.47 -8.12
CA LEU A 137 3.48 -3.89 -7.61
C LEU A 137 4.73 -4.56 -8.20
N ALA A 138 4.78 -5.90 -8.20
CA ALA A 138 5.92 -6.65 -8.77
C ALA A 138 6.06 -6.38 -10.28
N GLY A 139 4.94 -6.31 -11.00
CA GLY A 139 4.91 -6.00 -12.43
C GLY A 139 5.46 -4.60 -12.71
N ALA A 140 5.05 -3.61 -11.92
CA ALA A 140 5.46 -2.22 -12.13
C ALA A 140 6.94 -1.96 -11.86
N PHE A 141 7.50 -2.55 -10.81
CA PHE A 141 8.92 -2.44 -10.51
C PHE A 141 9.79 -3.47 -11.24
N GLY A 142 9.20 -4.33 -12.08
CA GLY A 142 9.93 -5.41 -12.77
C GLY A 142 10.55 -6.46 -11.82
N ALA A 143 10.06 -6.55 -10.59
CA ALA A 143 10.64 -7.34 -9.50
C ALA A 143 9.97 -8.71 -9.34
N LYS A 144 9.89 -9.50 -10.42
CA LYS A 144 9.22 -10.82 -10.40
C LYS A 144 9.77 -11.77 -9.34
N LYS A 145 11.09 -11.75 -9.12
CA LYS A 145 11.76 -12.57 -8.09
C LYS A 145 11.34 -12.20 -6.67
N ALA A 146 11.01 -10.93 -6.43
CA ALA A 146 10.56 -10.46 -5.13
C ALA A 146 9.13 -10.91 -4.79
N LEU A 147 8.33 -11.30 -5.80
CA LEU A 147 6.92 -11.65 -5.62
C LEU A 147 6.72 -12.79 -4.61
N THR A 148 7.60 -13.80 -4.61
CA THR A 148 7.52 -14.96 -3.72
C THR A 148 7.67 -14.60 -2.25
N ARG A 149 8.35 -13.48 -1.94
CA ARG A 149 8.52 -12.97 -0.57
C ARG A 149 7.52 -11.87 -0.26
N MET A 150 7.24 -11.02 -1.24
CA MET A 150 6.36 -9.86 -1.10
C MET A 150 4.90 -10.28 -0.92
N MET A 151 4.40 -11.23 -1.71
CA MET A 151 3.02 -11.68 -1.64
C MET A 151 2.66 -12.28 -0.27
N PRO A 152 3.38 -13.28 0.26
CA PRO A 152 3.05 -13.82 1.58
C PRO A 152 3.21 -12.78 2.69
N ALA A 153 4.20 -11.89 2.62
CA ALA A 153 4.37 -10.83 3.61
C ALA A 153 3.18 -9.84 3.61
N LEU A 154 2.70 -9.42 2.43
CA LEU A 154 1.51 -8.59 2.30
C LEU A 154 0.26 -9.30 2.82
N LEU A 155 0.06 -10.56 2.46
CA LEU A 155 -1.07 -11.38 2.88
C LEU A 155 -1.12 -11.51 4.41
N VAL A 156 0.01 -11.87 5.03
CA VAL A 156 0.11 -12.05 6.48
C VAL A 156 -0.10 -10.72 7.19
N ALA A 157 0.56 -9.65 6.76
CA ALA A 157 0.47 -8.36 7.42
C ALA A 157 -0.92 -7.72 7.29
N ASN A 158 -1.55 -7.81 6.10
CA ASN A 158 -2.92 -7.39 5.88
C ASN A 158 -3.90 -8.21 6.74
N SER A 159 -3.79 -9.54 6.71
CA SER A 159 -4.69 -10.42 7.48
C SER A 159 -4.54 -10.17 8.99
N ALA A 160 -3.31 -10.08 9.49
CA ALA A 160 -3.05 -9.79 10.89
C ALA A 160 -3.67 -8.45 11.32
N GLY A 161 -3.43 -7.38 10.55
CA GLY A 161 -4.03 -6.06 10.85
C GLY A 161 -5.55 -6.06 10.79
N TYR A 162 -6.12 -6.69 9.76
CA TYR A 162 -7.56 -6.75 9.53
C TYR A 162 -8.29 -7.54 10.63
N PHE A 163 -7.86 -8.78 10.90
CA PHE A 163 -8.54 -9.64 11.87
C PHE A 163 -8.28 -9.20 13.32
N LEU A 164 -7.09 -8.66 13.64
CA LEU A 164 -6.87 -8.03 14.94
C LEU A 164 -7.78 -6.82 15.11
N GLY A 165 -7.89 -5.97 14.08
CA GLY A 165 -8.80 -4.83 14.09
C GLY A 165 -10.24 -5.27 14.32
N ARG A 166 -10.67 -6.37 13.69
CA ARG A 166 -12.01 -6.94 13.88
C ARG A 166 -12.25 -7.33 15.34
N VAL A 167 -11.32 -8.07 15.97
CA VAL A 167 -11.42 -8.44 17.38
C VAL A 167 -11.54 -7.21 18.28
N VAL A 168 -10.73 -6.17 18.02
CA VAL A 168 -10.79 -4.91 18.78
C VAL A 168 -12.11 -4.18 18.58
N HIS A 169 -12.63 -4.15 17.34
CA HIS A 169 -13.91 -3.54 17.04
C HIS A 169 -15.08 -4.27 17.72
N GLU A 170 -15.09 -5.60 17.67
CA GLU A 170 -16.12 -6.42 18.32
C GLU A 170 -16.09 -6.26 19.85
N ALA A 171 -14.90 -6.13 20.45
CA ALA A 171 -14.75 -5.95 21.90
C ALA A 171 -15.19 -4.57 22.41
N ILE A 172 -14.93 -3.50 21.65
CA ILE A 172 -15.18 -2.12 22.09
C ILE A 172 -16.52 -1.58 21.54
N GLY A 173 -16.87 -1.97 20.32
CA GLY A 173 -18.06 -1.52 19.61
C GLY A 173 -18.06 -0.04 19.23
N GLY A 174 -19.09 0.33 18.48
CA GLY A 174 -19.38 1.72 18.11
C GLY A 174 -18.26 2.42 17.34
N LYS A 175 -18.30 3.75 17.38
CA LYS A 175 -17.40 4.61 16.59
C LYS A 175 -15.94 4.49 17.03
N LEU A 176 -15.70 4.35 18.34
CA LEU A 176 -14.35 4.18 18.86
C LEU A 176 -13.75 2.84 18.40
N GLY A 177 -14.52 1.75 18.46
CA GLY A 177 -14.09 0.46 17.95
C GLY A 177 -13.76 0.49 16.45
N MET A 178 -14.53 1.24 15.64
CA MET A 178 -14.25 1.43 14.21
C MET A 178 -12.94 2.22 13.95
N ILE A 179 -12.64 3.23 14.76
CA ILE A 179 -11.37 3.96 14.66
C ILE A 179 -10.20 3.06 15.05
N LEU A 180 -10.34 2.30 16.13
CA LEU A 180 -9.30 1.36 16.59
C LEU A 180 -9.10 0.20 15.61
N PHE A 181 -10.16 -0.26 14.94
CA PHE A 181 -10.04 -1.13 13.77
C PHE A 181 -9.11 -0.51 12.73
N GLY A 182 -9.33 0.77 12.40
CA GLY A 182 -8.49 1.52 11.48
C GLY A 182 -7.02 1.57 11.91
N ALA A 183 -6.73 1.70 13.20
CA ALA A 183 -5.38 1.65 13.73
C ALA A 183 -4.71 0.28 13.50
N CYS A 184 -5.38 -0.81 13.89
CA CYS A 184 -4.86 -2.17 13.71
C CYS A 184 -4.65 -2.52 12.24
N TYR A 185 -5.67 -2.25 11.41
CA TYR A 185 -5.60 -2.46 9.97
C TYR A 185 -4.47 -1.64 9.35
N GLY A 186 -4.37 -0.36 9.73
CA GLY A 186 -3.38 0.55 9.19
C GLY A 186 -1.95 0.17 9.54
N LEU A 187 -1.69 -0.23 10.78
CA LEU A 187 -0.37 -0.72 11.21
C LEU A 187 0.02 -2.01 10.49
N GLY A 188 -0.89 -2.99 10.45
CA GLY A 188 -0.63 -4.27 9.80
C GLY A 188 -0.40 -4.10 8.30
N PHE A 189 -1.38 -3.54 7.59
CA PHE A 189 -1.29 -3.39 6.14
C PHE A 189 -0.19 -2.42 5.72
N GLY A 190 0.00 -1.31 6.45
CA GLY A 190 1.10 -0.38 6.24
C GLY A 190 2.47 -1.03 6.36
N THR A 191 2.66 -1.92 7.34
CA THR A 191 3.90 -2.70 7.48
C THR A 191 4.14 -3.60 6.27
N GLY A 192 3.10 -4.30 5.81
CA GLY A 192 3.14 -5.12 4.60
C GLY A 192 3.50 -4.31 3.35
N LEU A 193 2.87 -3.15 3.16
CA LEU A 193 3.15 -2.23 2.06
C LEU A 193 4.60 -1.70 2.11
N GLY A 194 5.09 -1.33 3.29
CA GLY A 194 6.47 -0.90 3.47
C GLY A 194 7.48 -1.98 3.07
N TYR A 195 7.24 -3.22 3.50
CA TYR A 195 8.08 -4.36 3.12
C TYR A 195 8.01 -4.66 1.62
N ALA A 196 6.81 -4.62 1.05
CA ALA A 196 6.57 -4.85 -0.37
C ALA A 196 7.29 -3.83 -1.25
N LEU A 197 7.13 -2.54 -0.95
CA LEU A 197 7.81 -1.47 -1.67
C LEU A 197 9.32 -1.53 -1.49
N PHE A 198 9.80 -1.93 -0.30
CA PHE A 198 11.22 -2.20 -0.11
C PHE A 198 11.69 -3.30 -1.06
N LEU A 199 11.12 -4.51 -1.02
CA LEU A 199 11.56 -5.61 -1.87
C LEU A 199 11.41 -5.32 -3.37
N ALA A 200 10.29 -4.74 -3.79
CA ALA A 200 10.04 -4.44 -5.19
C ALA A 200 11.10 -3.51 -5.80
N GLN A 201 11.73 -2.65 -4.99
CA GLN A 201 12.75 -1.70 -5.43
C GLN A 201 14.19 -2.19 -5.25
N GLU A 202 14.40 -3.45 -4.85
CA GLU A 202 15.74 -4.04 -4.70
C GLU A 202 16.62 -3.91 -5.97
N PRO A 203 16.12 -4.20 -7.19
CA PRO A 203 16.94 -4.06 -8.39
C PRO A 203 17.37 -2.61 -8.67
N ILE A 204 16.56 -1.63 -8.25
CA ILE A 204 16.90 -0.20 -8.37
C ILE A 204 18.04 0.14 -7.41
N ARG A 205 17.92 -0.29 -6.13
CA ARG A 205 18.93 -0.02 -5.11
C ARG A 205 20.29 -0.61 -5.46
N LEU A 206 20.33 -1.86 -5.96
CA LEU A 206 21.58 -2.51 -6.36
C LEU A 206 22.30 -1.74 -7.47
N ARG A 207 21.58 -1.30 -8.50
CA ARG A 207 22.17 -0.55 -9.62
C ARG A 207 22.68 0.83 -9.20
N LEU A 208 21.92 1.53 -8.37
CA LEU A 208 22.36 2.83 -7.84
C LEU A 208 23.55 2.70 -6.89
N GLY A 209 23.61 1.62 -6.09
CA GLY A 209 24.76 1.31 -5.25
C GLY A 209 26.03 1.09 -6.07
N GLN A 210 25.96 0.28 -7.12
CA GLN A 210 27.08 0.04 -8.03
C GLN A 210 27.58 1.32 -8.71
N SER A 211 26.67 2.19 -9.18
CA SER A 211 27.05 3.47 -9.79
C SER A 211 27.78 4.40 -8.81
N LEU A 212 27.45 4.34 -7.52
CA LEU A 212 28.13 5.13 -6.48
C LEU A 212 29.53 4.58 -6.18
N GLU A 213 29.69 3.26 -6.15
CA GLU A 213 31.01 2.60 -5.98
C GLU A 213 31.94 2.89 -7.16
N ASP A 214 31.43 2.82 -8.40
CA ASP A 214 32.22 3.09 -9.62
C ASP A 214 32.67 4.55 -9.73
N SER A 215 31.93 5.48 -9.11
CA SER A 215 32.23 6.92 -9.13
C SER A 215 33.19 7.37 -8.02
N ALA A 216 33.48 6.50 -7.05
CA ALA A 216 34.41 6.82 -5.96
C ALA A 216 35.86 6.81 -6.49
N PRO A 217 36.70 7.81 -6.14
CA PRO A 217 38.11 7.81 -6.54
C PRO A 217 38.77 6.55 -5.96
N ARG A 218 39.37 5.74 -6.84
CA ARG A 218 40.15 4.58 -6.42
C ARG A 218 41.42 5.06 -5.71
N PRO A 219 41.82 4.42 -4.59
CA PRO A 219 43.02 4.80 -3.84
C PRO A 219 44.29 4.64 -4.67
#